data_AF-A0A365YQS1-F1
#
_entry.id   AF-A0A365YQS1-F1
#
_cell.length_a   1.000
_cell.length_b   1.000
_cell.length_c   1.000
_cell.angle_alpha   90.00
_cell.angle_beta   90.00
_cell.angle_gamma   90.00
#
_symmetry.space_group_name_H-M   'P 1'
#
loop_
_entity.id
_entity.type
_entity.pdbx_description
1 polymer ?
#
loop_
_entity_poly.entity_id
_entity_poly.type
_entity_poly.pdbx_seq_one_letter_code
_entity_poly.pdbx_strand_id
1 'polypeptide(L)'
;DYFSDTGRLPFAWSGVSLTAEGATSLRVRVAAAGGSDAVTLTLADTTGAPVATVESLVLRQFQPGALRTGHHESLFQVTWTPHPLPEAATPVEGTEIVVAGAAEDGTVIPDTHAEVVRVVGLLGVERSGP
;
A
#
# COMPACT_ATOMS: atom_id res chain seq x y z
N ASP A 1 -22.25 5.02 26.90
CA ASP A 1 -21.60 6.19 26.30
C ASP A 1 -20.35 5.82 25.47
N TYR A 2 -20.38 4.69 24.72
CA TYR A 2 -19.21 4.19 23.97
C TYR A 2 -19.03 4.84 22.59
N PHE A 3 -20.02 5.63 22.17
CA PHE A 3 -20.11 6.28 20.85
C PHE A 3 -20.33 7.80 20.96
N SER A 4 -19.74 8.45 21.98
CA SER A 4 -19.64 9.93 21.96
C SER A 4 -18.82 10.37 20.74
N ASP A 5 -19.01 11.63 20.31
CA ASP A 5 -18.64 12.32 19.06
C ASP A 5 -17.16 12.28 18.59
N THR A 6 -16.40 11.33 19.13
CA THR A 6 -15.02 10.97 18.86
C THR A 6 -15.02 9.56 18.29
N GLY A 7 -14.91 9.44 16.97
CA GLY A 7 -14.87 8.13 16.31
C GLY A 7 -13.71 7.29 16.84
N ARG A 8 -13.91 5.98 17.01
CA ARG A 8 -12.82 5.03 17.30
C ARG A 8 -12.47 4.27 16.03
N LEU A 9 -11.18 4.16 15.74
CA LEU A 9 -10.66 3.50 14.54
C LEU A 9 -9.99 2.17 14.91
N PRO A 10 -10.14 1.12 14.08
CA PRO A 10 -9.31 -0.07 14.15
C PRO A 10 -7.82 0.29 14.13
N PHE A 11 -7.07 -0.25 15.08
CA PHE A 11 -5.62 -0.05 15.17
C PHE A 11 -4.83 -1.35 15.05
N ALA A 12 -5.26 -2.42 15.73
CA ALA A 12 -4.60 -3.72 15.68
C ALA A 12 -5.62 -4.87 15.78
N TRP A 13 -5.34 -5.94 15.05
CA TRP A 13 -6.16 -7.16 14.99
C TRP A 13 -5.30 -8.35 15.40
N SER A 14 -5.85 -9.23 16.25
CA SER A 14 -5.21 -10.47 16.70
C SER A 14 -6.20 -11.62 16.73
N GLY A 15 -5.73 -12.83 16.41
CA GLY A 15 -6.55 -14.04 16.46
C GLY A 15 -7.73 -14.01 15.48
N VAL A 16 -7.50 -13.51 14.25
CA VAL A 16 -8.51 -13.50 13.19
C VAL A 16 -8.57 -14.88 12.55
N SER A 17 -9.77 -15.47 12.52
CA SER A 17 -10.04 -16.76 11.88
C SER A 17 -11.30 -16.67 11.03
N LEU A 18 -11.22 -17.17 9.80
CA LEU A 18 -12.34 -17.29 8.87
C LEU A 18 -12.74 -18.77 8.76
N THR A 19 -14.02 -19.07 8.91
CA THR A 19 -14.58 -20.42 8.88
C THR A 19 -15.39 -20.67 7.60
N ALA A 20 -16.06 -19.64 7.06
CA ALA A 20 -16.88 -19.75 5.87
C ALA A 20 -16.82 -18.48 5.02
N GLU A 21 -17.11 -18.60 3.73
CA GLU A 21 -17.14 -17.52 2.74
C GLU A 21 -18.52 -17.43 2.06
N GLY A 22 -18.76 -16.36 1.30
CA GLY A 22 -19.98 -16.20 0.50
C GLY A 22 -21.21 -15.66 1.24
N ALA A 23 -21.12 -15.43 2.55
CA ALA A 23 -22.16 -14.72 3.29
C ALA A 23 -22.25 -13.26 2.82
N THR A 24 -23.42 -12.87 2.31
CA THR A 24 -23.69 -11.48 1.89
C THR A 24 -24.22 -10.60 3.03
N SER A 25 -24.47 -11.19 4.20
CA SER A 25 -24.96 -10.51 5.39
C SER A 25 -24.52 -11.25 6.65
N LEU A 26 -24.14 -10.49 7.69
CA LEU A 26 -23.59 -11.03 8.93
C LEU A 26 -24.30 -10.48 10.17
N ARG A 27 -24.45 -11.32 11.18
CA ARG A 27 -24.76 -10.96 12.56
C ARG A 27 -23.45 -10.95 13.35
N VAL A 28 -23.17 -9.84 14.01
CA VAL A 28 -21.92 -9.65 14.77
C VAL A 28 -22.25 -9.51 16.24
N ARG A 29 -21.61 -10.34 17.07
CA ARG A 29 -21.57 -10.15 18.52
C ARG A 29 -20.26 -9.47 18.88
N VAL A 30 -20.36 -8.40 19.68
CA VAL A 30 -19.23 -7.65 20.21
C VAL A 30 -19.17 -7.84 21.72
N ALA A 31 -18.00 -8.18 22.26
CA ALA A 31 -17.75 -8.31 23.70
C ALA A 31 -16.45 -7.63 24.08
N ALA A 32 -16.29 -7.19 25.34
CA ALA A 32 -15.04 -6.61 25.82
C ALA A 32 -13.93 -7.68 25.92
N ALA A 33 -12.72 -7.35 25.46
CA ALA A 33 -11.57 -8.26 25.47
C ALA A 33 -10.63 -8.03 26.68
N GLY A 34 -11.13 -7.46 27.77
CA GLY A 34 -10.38 -7.24 29.02
C GLY A 34 -9.55 -5.95 29.10
N GLY A 35 -9.36 -5.21 27.98
CA GLY A 35 -8.77 -3.87 27.95
C GLY A 35 -9.81 -2.78 27.66
N SER A 36 -9.53 -1.51 28.01
CA SER A 36 -10.45 -0.36 27.80
C SER A 36 -10.81 -0.15 26.32
N ASP A 37 -9.91 -0.54 25.44
CA ASP A 37 -9.94 -0.22 24.02
C ASP A 37 -9.96 -1.47 23.13
N ALA A 38 -10.22 -2.66 23.69
CA ALA A 38 -10.18 -3.92 22.95
C ALA A 38 -11.53 -4.66 23.00
N VAL A 39 -11.95 -5.18 21.85
CA VAL A 39 -13.17 -5.99 21.71
C VAL A 39 -12.91 -7.32 21.02
N THR A 40 -13.67 -8.34 21.38
CA THR A 40 -13.76 -9.63 20.69
C THR A 40 -14.97 -9.59 19.76
N LEU A 41 -14.81 -10.12 18.54
CA LEU A 41 -15.89 -10.22 17.55
C LEU A 41 -16.20 -11.70 17.24
N THR A 42 -17.48 -12.04 17.22
CA THR A 42 -17.97 -13.32 16.69
C THR A 42 -18.98 -13.03 15.59
N LEU A 43 -18.72 -13.55 14.39
CA LEU A 43 -19.49 -13.30 13.19
C LEU A 43 -20.19 -14.59 12.76
N ALA A 44 -21.49 -14.50 12.54
CA ALA A 44 -22.32 -15.56 11.99
C ALA A 44 -23.16 -15.03 10.83
N ASP A 45 -23.61 -15.89 9.92
CA ASP A 45 -24.56 -15.49 8.89
C ASP A 45 -25.97 -15.28 9.45
N THR A 46 -26.95 -15.03 8.57
CA THR A 46 -28.35 -14.82 8.97
C THR A 46 -29.04 -16.08 9.49
N THR A 47 -28.52 -17.27 9.17
CA THR A 47 -28.99 -18.57 9.67
C THR A 47 -28.40 -18.92 11.04
N GLY A 48 -27.30 -18.25 11.41
CA GLY A 48 -26.55 -18.50 12.64
C GLY A 48 -25.31 -19.39 12.44
N ALA A 49 -24.98 -19.75 11.20
CA ALA A 49 -23.75 -20.50 10.92
C ALA A 49 -22.52 -19.60 11.14
N PRO A 50 -21.45 -20.11 11.78
CA PRO A 50 -20.25 -19.32 12.07
C PRO A 50 -19.51 -18.95 10.79
N VAL A 51 -19.12 -17.68 10.69
CA VAL A 51 -18.38 -17.14 9.54
C VAL A 51 -16.96 -16.78 9.93
N ALA A 52 -16.77 -16.03 11.02
CA ALA A 52 -15.44 -15.61 11.46
C ALA A 52 -15.39 -15.28 12.94
N THR A 53 -14.19 -15.26 13.51
CA THR A 53 -13.90 -14.79 14.86
C THR A 53 -12.70 -13.85 14.85
N VAL A 54 -12.72 -12.88 15.75
CA VAL A 54 -11.57 -12.02 16.07
C VAL A 54 -11.40 -12.04 17.57
N GLU A 55 -10.29 -12.60 18.04
CA GLU A 55 -9.99 -12.66 19.47
C GLU A 55 -9.86 -11.26 20.08
N SER A 56 -9.14 -10.35 19.39
CA SER A 56 -8.97 -8.97 19.83
C SER A 56 -8.89 -7.99 18.66
N LEU A 57 -9.72 -6.95 18.71
CA LEU A 57 -9.67 -5.74 17.91
C LEU A 57 -9.43 -4.55 18.83
N VAL A 58 -8.24 -3.97 18.74
CA VAL A 58 -7.87 -2.74 19.47
C VAL A 58 -8.36 -1.52 18.68
N LEU A 59 -9.12 -0.66 19.35
CA LEU A 59 -9.76 0.54 18.83
C LEU A 59 -9.15 1.79 19.46
N ARG A 60 -8.57 2.69 18.66
CA ARG A 60 -8.03 3.96 19.17
C ARG A 60 -8.99 5.10 18.94
N GLN A 61 -9.09 5.99 19.92
CA GLN A 61 -9.83 7.24 19.74
C GLN A 61 -9.19 8.08 18.65
N PHE A 62 -10.03 8.63 17.80
CA PHE A 62 -9.66 9.59 16.78
C PHE A 62 -10.45 10.89 17.02
N GLN A 63 -9.74 12.02 17.01
CA GLN A 63 -10.33 13.34 17.14
C GLN A 63 -10.37 13.98 15.75
N PRO A 64 -11.54 14.23 15.15
CA PRO A 64 -11.64 14.88 13.85
C PRO A 64 -10.89 16.20 13.77
N GLY A 65 -10.86 17.00 14.85
CA GLY A 65 -10.10 18.26 14.92
C GLY A 65 -8.57 18.10 14.96
N ALA A 66 -8.05 16.88 15.18
CA ALA A 66 -6.62 16.58 15.05
C ALA A 66 -6.21 16.34 13.58
N LEU A 67 -7.15 15.98 12.70
CA LEU A 67 -7.02 16.26 11.27
C LEU A 67 -7.17 17.77 11.10
N ARG A 68 -6.14 18.53 11.46
CA ARG A 68 -5.91 19.79 10.77
C ARG A 68 -5.84 19.39 9.31
N THR A 69 -6.82 19.80 8.49
CA THR A 69 -6.53 20.08 7.08
C THR A 69 -5.36 21.04 7.19
N GLY A 70 -4.14 20.53 7.01
CA GLY A 70 -2.95 21.28 7.35
C GLY A 70 -3.12 22.67 6.77
N HIS A 71 -2.93 23.71 7.58
CA HIS A 71 -2.54 24.96 6.97
C HIS A 71 -1.22 24.62 6.30
N HIS A 72 -1.28 24.24 5.02
CA HIS A 72 -0.14 23.84 4.25
C HIS A 72 0.59 25.13 3.90
N GLU A 73 1.29 25.73 4.86
CA GLU A 73 2.21 26.82 4.54
C GLU A 73 3.43 26.31 3.76
N SER A 74 3.51 25.01 3.45
CA SER A 74 4.63 24.46 2.70
C SER A 74 4.31 23.14 1.97
N LEU A 75 3.39 23.16 0.99
CA LEU A 75 3.47 22.15 -0.07
C LEU A 75 4.73 22.45 -0.87
N PHE A 76 5.77 21.66 -0.68
CA PHE A 76 6.98 21.72 -1.50
C PHE A 76 6.79 20.85 -2.74
N GLN A 77 7.00 21.44 -3.91
CA GLN A 77 7.07 20.69 -5.17
C GLN A 77 8.53 20.54 -5.59
N VAL A 78 8.86 19.38 -6.17
CA VAL A 78 10.17 19.17 -6.79
C VAL A 78 10.22 20.01 -8.08
N THR A 79 11.08 21.02 -8.09
CA THR A 79 11.37 21.79 -9.31
C THR A 79 12.77 21.43 -9.79
N TRP A 80 12.85 20.69 -10.90
CA TRP A 80 14.12 20.38 -11.55
C TRP A 80 14.58 21.60 -12.36
N THR A 81 15.76 22.14 -12.03
CA THR A 81 16.39 23.22 -12.80
C THR A 81 17.36 22.60 -13.80
N PRO A 82 17.22 22.84 -15.12
CA PRO A 82 18.15 22.32 -16.11
C PRO A 82 19.59 22.78 -15.82
N HIS A 83 20.52 21.83 -15.76
CA HIS A 83 21.94 22.12 -15.66
C HIS A 83 22.59 21.80 -17.01
N PRO A 84 23.42 22.70 -17.59
CA PRO A 84 24.11 22.41 -18.83
C PRO A 84 24.95 21.14 -18.66
N LEU A 85 24.69 20.16 -19.50
CA LEU A 85 25.52 18.98 -19.59
C LEU A 85 26.85 19.36 -20.29
N PRO A 86 27.99 18.82 -19.83
CA PRO A 86 29.21 18.91 -20.61
C PRO A 86 29.00 18.30 -21.99
N GLU A 87 29.73 18.80 -22.99
CA GLU A 87 29.71 18.25 -24.34
C GLU A 87 29.96 16.74 -24.29
N ALA A 88 29.14 15.99 -25.03
CA ALA A 88 29.16 14.53 -24.97
C ALA A 88 30.57 14.00 -25.24
N ALA A 89 31.08 13.17 -24.33
CA ALA A 89 32.32 12.47 -24.57
C ALA A 89 32.19 11.61 -25.83
N THR A 90 33.28 11.47 -26.59
CA THR A 90 33.34 10.53 -27.71
C THR A 90 32.96 9.13 -27.19
N PRO A 91 31.99 8.43 -27.81
CA PRO A 91 31.61 7.09 -27.38
C PRO A 91 32.83 6.18 -27.32
N VAL A 92 33.00 5.49 -26.20
CA VAL A 92 34.00 4.42 -26.10
C VAL A 92 33.46 3.21 -26.86
N GLU A 93 34.29 2.62 -27.71
CA GLU A 93 33.93 1.41 -28.47
C GLU A 93 33.44 0.31 -27.51
N GLY A 94 32.28 -0.27 -27.80
CA GLY A 94 31.60 -1.24 -26.92
C GLY A 94 30.62 -0.64 -25.90
N THR A 95 30.27 0.65 -25.99
CA THR A 95 29.24 1.26 -25.12
C THR A 95 27.91 1.47 -25.87
N GLU A 96 26.82 0.89 -25.38
CA GLU A 96 25.45 1.18 -25.82
C GLU A 96 24.69 1.95 -24.73
N ILE A 97 24.09 3.11 -25.06
CA ILE A 97 23.23 3.88 -24.17
C ILE A 97 21.77 3.63 -24.55
N VAL A 98 21.01 2.99 -23.66
CA VAL A 98 19.57 2.79 -23.81
C VAL A 98 18.83 3.84 -22.98
N VAL A 99 18.07 4.70 -23.65
CA VAL A 99 17.17 5.66 -22.99
C VAL A 99 15.80 5.01 -22.85
N ALA A 100 15.45 4.57 -21.64
CA ALA A 100 14.11 4.13 -21.30
C ALA A 100 13.24 5.35 -20.95
N GLY A 101 12.19 5.61 -21.73
CA GLY A 101 11.19 6.63 -21.39
C GLY A 101 10.25 6.10 -20.30
N ALA A 102 9.86 6.96 -19.35
CA ALA A 102 8.73 6.66 -18.48
C ALA A 102 7.44 6.77 -19.32
N ALA A 103 6.53 5.79 -19.25
CA ALA A 103 5.26 5.92 -19.93
C ALA A 103 4.46 7.10 -19.36
N GLU A 104 3.82 7.84 -20.26
CA GLU A 104 3.02 9.02 -19.93
C GLU A 104 1.75 8.67 -19.12
N ASP A 105 1.41 7.38 -19.01
CA ASP A 105 0.16 6.88 -18.40
C ASP A 105 0.27 6.55 -16.90
N GLY A 106 1.44 6.74 -16.28
CA GLY A 106 1.67 6.54 -14.85
C GLY A 106 1.97 5.10 -14.44
N THR A 107 2.16 4.17 -15.38
CA THR A 107 2.44 2.76 -15.10
C THR A 107 3.94 2.49 -14.89
N VAL A 108 4.54 3.18 -13.91
CA VAL A 108 6.01 3.17 -13.69
C VAL A 108 6.61 1.77 -13.44
N ILE A 109 5.89 0.88 -12.74
CA ILE A 109 6.44 -0.41 -12.29
C ILE A 109 6.56 -1.44 -13.43
N PRO A 110 5.51 -1.72 -14.22
CA PRO A 110 5.61 -2.64 -15.36
C PRO A 110 6.62 -2.20 -16.42
N ASP A 111 6.71 -0.91 -16.71
CA ASP A 111 7.61 -0.38 -17.74
C ASP A 111 9.07 -0.47 -17.31
N THR A 112 9.35 -0.11 -16.04
CA THR A 112 10.68 -0.31 -15.46
C THR A 112 11.07 -1.79 -15.53
N HIS A 113 10.15 -2.70 -15.21
CA HIS A 113 10.40 -4.12 -15.28
C HIS A 113 10.68 -4.61 -16.72
N ALA A 114 9.90 -4.16 -17.71
CA ALA A 114 10.10 -4.51 -19.12
C ALA A 114 11.46 -4.02 -19.65
N GLU A 115 11.85 -2.79 -19.31
CA GLU A 115 13.14 -2.22 -19.72
C GLU A 115 14.33 -2.89 -19.04
N VAL A 116 14.22 -3.24 -17.75
CA VAL A 116 15.24 -4.03 -17.06
C VAL A 116 15.42 -5.40 -17.73
N VAL A 117 14.32 -6.08 -18.07
CA VAL A 117 14.37 -7.36 -18.79
C VAL A 117 15.03 -7.21 -20.16
N ARG A 118 14.73 -6.12 -20.89
CA ARG A 118 15.34 -5.82 -22.19
C ARG A 118 16.85 -5.60 -22.07
N VAL A 119 17.30 -4.75 -21.13
CA VAL A 119 18.73 -4.46 -20.90
C VAL A 119 19.48 -5.70 -20.45
N VAL A 120 18.91 -6.49 -19.52
CA VAL A 120 19.51 -7.76 -19.09
C VAL A 120 19.59 -8.75 -20.25
N GLY A 121 18.59 -8.77 -21.13
CA GLY A 121 18.59 -9.57 -22.36
C GLY A 121 19.74 -9.19 -23.32
N LEU A 122 19.99 -7.89 -23.52
CA LEU A 122 21.10 -7.40 -24.34
C LEU A 122 22.46 -7.88 -23.81
N LEU A 123 22.67 -7.78 -22.49
CA LEU A 123 23.89 -8.28 -21.84
C LEU A 123 24.00 -9.81 -21.86
N GLY A 124 22.87 -10.52 -21.95
CA GLY A 124 22.82 -11.97 -22.06
C GLY A 124 23.15 -12.52 -23.46
N VAL A 125 22.82 -11.76 -24.51
CA VAL A 125 23.06 -12.15 -25.92
C VAL A 125 24.53 -12.00 -26.29
N GLU A 126 25.26 -11.03 -25.73
CA GLU A 126 26.70 -10.84 -26.01
C GLU A 126 27.60 -11.97 -25.48
N ARG A 127 27.12 -12.83 -24.57
CA ARG A 127 27.88 -13.99 -24.07
C ARG A 127 27.68 -15.26 -24.90
N SER A 128 27.02 -15.18 -26.05
CA SER A 128 26.87 -16.30 -26.99
C SER A 128 27.32 -15.91 -28.40
N GLY A 129 28.64 -15.83 -28.57
CA GLY A 129 29.34 -15.93 -29.85
C GLY A 129 30.55 -16.87 -29.68
N PRO A 130 30.94 -17.61 -30.74
CA PRO A 130 31.62 -18.91 -30.68
C PRO A 130 33.01 -18.93 -30.03
#